data_AF-A0A9P6PIC6-F1
#
_entry.id   AF-A0A9P6PIC6-F1
#
_cell.length_a   1.000
_cell.length_b   1.000
_cell.length_c   1.000
_cell.angle_alpha   90.00
_cell.angle_beta   90.00
_cell.angle_gamma   90.00
#
_symmetry.space_group_name_H-M   'P 1'
#
loop_
_entity.id
_entity.type
_entity.pdbx_description
1 polymer ?
#
loop_
_entity_poly.entity_id
_entity_poly.type
_entity_poly.pdbx_seq_one_letter_code
_entity_poly.pdbx_strand_id
1 'polypeptide(L)'
;MVTIRLARGGSKKRPFYNIVATDSRSRRDGRFIERVGFYNPVATKGESLRIAQDRLTYWQGVGAQLSPTVARLVGGGASPSESGIETLESLPEDEVEVGAVVDAYGVKGWLKIAPHAGVGSSGGALLRAKSWWLVKDSVRRAAQVVSSRAHSATVVAQFAGCADRDDALALRGCAVYVRRADFPVLERNEYYWVDLIGLAVFNEAGDALGRVADLMDNGAHSILRIEYDRSGDDGRVTKAERLIPFVDAYVKTVDQPGRRIVVDWGVDY
;
A
#
# COMPACT_ATOMS: atom_id res chain seq x y z
N MET A 1 41.87 -0.11 6.31
CA MET A 1 41.65 0.30 4.90
C MET A 1 40.94 1.63 4.91
N VAL A 2 41.23 2.56 4.00
CA VAL A 2 40.49 3.83 3.95
C VAL A 2 39.15 3.61 3.24
N THR A 3 38.08 4.12 3.85
CA THR A 3 36.72 4.05 3.32
C THR A 3 36.12 5.44 3.31
N ILE A 4 35.45 5.80 2.23
CA ILE A 4 34.65 7.01 2.11
C ILE A 4 33.22 6.65 2.49
N ARG A 5 32.71 7.22 3.58
CA ARG A 5 31.40 6.88 4.16
C ARG A 5 30.66 8.10 4.68
N LEU A 6 29.38 7.90 5.00
CA LEU A 6 28.56 8.90 5.68
C LEU A 6 28.85 8.90 7.19
N ALA A 7 29.17 10.07 7.73
CA ALA A 7 29.21 10.34 9.17
C ALA A 7 27.96 11.14 9.55
N ARG A 8 27.17 10.64 10.52
CA ARG A 8 25.91 11.27 10.88
C ARG A 8 26.16 12.47 11.78
N GLY A 9 25.46 13.54 11.50
CA GLY A 9 25.34 14.74 12.32
C GLY A 9 23.91 15.28 12.25
N GLY A 10 23.75 16.53 12.66
CA GLY A 10 22.46 17.19 12.76
C GLY A 10 21.79 16.98 14.11
N SER A 11 20.57 17.47 14.23
CA SER A 11 19.77 17.43 15.46
C SER A 11 18.62 16.43 15.35
N LYS A 12 17.89 16.21 16.45
CA LYS A 12 16.71 15.34 16.46
C LYS A 12 15.73 15.79 15.36
N LYS A 13 15.30 14.85 14.51
CA LYS A 13 14.44 15.07 13.33
C LYS A 13 15.04 15.94 12.20
N ARG A 14 16.33 16.27 12.24
CA ARG A 14 17.02 17.02 11.17
C ARG A 14 18.38 16.37 10.88
N PRO A 15 18.40 15.17 10.27
CA PRO A 15 19.64 14.46 9.99
C PRO A 15 20.48 15.20 8.95
N PHE A 16 21.77 15.30 9.19
CA PHE A 16 22.74 15.88 8.26
C PHE A 16 23.94 14.94 8.17
N TYR A 17 24.42 14.60 6.98
CA TYR A 17 25.50 13.64 6.81
C TYR A 17 26.73 14.32 6.20
N ASN A 18 27.90 14.14 6.82
CA ASN A 18 29.17 14.49 6.18
C ASN A 18 29.65 13.27 5.38
N ILE A 19 30.21 13.49 4.19
CA ILE A 19 30.90 12.45 3.43
C ILE A 19 32.38 12.56 3.81
N VAL A 20 32.93 11.52 4.45
CA VAL A 20 34.27 11.55 5.04
C VAL A 20 35.12 10.36 4.60
N ALA A 21 36.40 10.60 4.36
CA ALA A 21 37.42 9.58 4.22
C ALA A 21 37.97 9.22 5.62
N THR A 22 37.89 7.94 5.99
CA THR A 22 38.34 7.48 7.32
C THR A 22 38.86 6.05 7.26
N ASP A 23 39.68 5.64 8.22
CA ASP A 23 40.02 4.23 8.39
C ASP A 23 38.75 3.43 8.74
N SER A 24 38.54 2.31 8.06
CA SER A 24 37.41 1.42 8.24
C SER A 24 37.22 0.97 9.70
N ARG A 25 38.30 0.89 10.48
CA ARG A 25 38.31 0.52 11.90
C ARG A 25 37.83 1.62 12.83
N SER A 26 37.76 2.86 12.36
CA SER A 26 37.27 3.99 13.14
C SER A 26 35.77 3.85 13.41
N ARG A 27 35.33 4.19 14.63
CA ARG A 27 33.90 4.27 15.00
C ARG A 27 33.14 5.14 14.00
N ARG A 28 31.88 4.79 13.72
CA ARG A 28 31.05 5.39 12.66
C ARG A 28 31.11 6.91 12.63
N ASP A 29 30.93 7.53 13.78
CA ASP A 29 30.94 8.99 13.99
C ASP A 29 32.22 9.47 14.70
N GLY A 30 33.29 8.70 14.59
CA GLY A 30 34.60 8.98 15.18
C GLY A 30 35.51 9.83 14.29
N ARG A 31 36.81 9.81 14.61
CA ARG A 31 37.83 10.55 13.87
C ARG A 31 37.83 10.17 12.39
N PHE A 32 37.90 11.16 11.52
CA PHE A 32 38.08 11.01 10.08
C PHE A 32 39.36 11.72 9.63
N ILE A 33 39.86 11.32 8.46
CA ILE A 33 41.07 11.89 7.86
C ILE A 33 40.70 13.20 7.16
N GLU A 34 39.64 13.17 6.35
CA GLU A 34 39.20 14.31 5.56
C GLU A 34 37.69 14.29 5.32
N ARG A 35 37.06 15.46 5.26
CA ARG A 35 35.68 15.62 4.76
C ARG A 35 35.71 15.97 3.28
N VAL A 36 35.12 15.12 2.45
CA VAL A 36 35.08 15.27 0.98
C VAL A 36 33.73 15.79 0.47
N GLY A 37 32.75 15.97 1.36
CA GLY A 37 31.44 16.50 0.99
C GLY A 37 30.41 16.45 2.11
N PHE A 38 29.15 16.72 1.76
CA PHE A 38 28.00 16.53 2.64
C PHE A 38 26.76 16.11 1.87
N TYR A 39 25.83 15.49 2.59
CA TYR A 39 24.52 15.06 2.12
C TYR A 39 23.45 15.44 3.17
N ASN A 40 22.42 16.15 2.74
CA ASN A 40 21.29 16.58 3.55
C ASN A 40 19.97 16.09 2.90
N PRO A 41 19.39 14.99 3.40
CA PRO A 41 18.16 14.41 2.83
C PRO A 41 16.92 15.28 3.04
N VAL A 42 16.91 16.14 4.06
CA VAL A 42 15.76 16.96 4.45
C VAL A 42 15.85 18.40 3.92
N ALA A 43 16.72 18.66 2.96
CA ALA A 43 16.89 19.99 2.37
C ALA A 43 15.69 20.36 1.50
N THR A 44 14.77 21.17 2.03
CA THR A 44 13.63 21.73 1.27
C THR A 44 14.01 22.96 0.45
N LYS A 45 15.07 23.68 0.87
CA LYS A 45 15.67 24.84 0.18
C LYS A 45 17.19 24.76 0.35
N GLY A 46 17.94 24.73 -0.75
CA GLY A 46 19.41 24.66 -0.78
C GLY A 46 19.98 23.40 -1.44
N GLU A 47 21.31 23.31 -1.54
CA GLU A 47 22.04 22.18 -2.12
C GLU A 47 21.93 20.95 -1.18
N SER A 48 21.25 19.89 -1.61
CA SER A 48 21.04 18.65 -0.83
C SER A 48 22.28 17.75 -0.81
N LEU A 49 23.18 17.89 -1.78
CA LEU A 49 24.39 17.10 -1.91
C LEU A 49 25.50 17.97 -2.49
N ARG A 50 26.64 18.00 -1.82
CA ARG A 50 27.85 18.63 -2.34
C ARG A 50 29.03 17.70 -2.18
N ILE A 51 29.74 17.46 -3.28
CA ILE A 51 30.92 16.60 -3.31
C ILE A 51 32.09 17.36 -3.94
N ALA A 52 33.23 17.37 -3.26
CA ALA A 52 34.49 17.84 -3.82
C ALA A 52 35.05 16.76 -4.76
N GLN A 53 34.72 16.85 -6.05
CA GLN A 53 35.03 15.83 -7.05
C GLN A 53 36.53 15.57 -7.19
N ASP A 54 37.34 16.61 -7.05
CA ASP A 54 38.81 16.55 -7.02
C ASP A 54 39.32 15.68 -5.87
N ARG A 55 38.79 15.89 -4.66
CA ARG A 55 39.17 15.11 -3.46
C ARG A 55 38.67 13.68 -3.53
N LEU A 56 37.45 13.48 -4.02
CA LEU A 56 36.89 12.15 -4.23
C LEU A 56 37.79 11.32 -5.16
N THR A 57 38.17 11.90 -6.30
CA THR A 57 39.02 11.26 -7.31
C THR A 57 40.40 10.91 -6.74
N TYR A 58 41.00 11.84 -5.99
CA TYR A 58 42.26 11.58 -5.26
C TYR A 58 42.14 10.37 -4.31
N TRP A 59 41.10 10.35 -3.47
CA TRP A 59 40.93 9.29 -2.49
C TRP A 59 40.68 7.92 -3.14
N GLN A 60 39.90 7.86 -4.23
CA GLN A 60 39.75 6.64 -5.01
C GLN A 60 41.08 6.19 -5.64
N GLY A 61 41.89 7.13 -6.14
CA GLY A 61 43.22 6.86 -6.72
C GLY A 61 44.22 6.26 -5.71
N VAL A 62 44.14 6.65 -4.44
CA VAL A 62 44.96 6.05 -3.36
C VAL A 62 44.35 4.77 -2.76
N GLY A 63 43.30 4.23 -3.38
CA GLY A 63 42.68 2.96 -3.00
C GLY A 63 41.59 3.05 -1.93
N ALA A 64 41.04 4.24 -1.66
CA ALA A 64 39.88 4.36 -0.78
C ALA A 64 38.63 3.78 -1.45
N GLN A 65 37.89 2.96 -0.70
CA GLN A 65 36.64 2.38 -1.19
C GLN A 65 35.44 3.25 -0.80
N LEU A 66 34.51 3.45 -1.75
CA LEU A 66 33.23 4.10 -1.47
C LEU A 66 32.32 3.12 -0.73
N SER A 67 31.62 3.59 0.31
CA SER A 67 30.50 2.83 0.84
C SER A 67 29.37 2.74 -0.21
N PRO A 68 28.52 1.71 -0.17
CA PRO A 68 27.45 1.54 -1.16
C PRO A 68 26.54 2.77 -1.32
N THR A 69 26.27 3.49 -0.23
CA THR A 69 25.46 4.71 -0.25
C THR A 69 26.20 5.89 -0.87
N VAL A 70 27.50 6.07 -0.59
CA VAL A 70 28.28 7.17 -1.18
C VAL A 70 28.50 6.93 -2.67
N ALA A 71 28.73 5.69 -3.10
CA ALA A 71 28.85 5.35 -4.52
C ALA A 71 27.59 5.74 -5.32
N ARG A 72 26.39 5.55 -4.73
CA ARG A 72 25.13 5.97 -5.35
C ARG A 72 25.02 7.49 -5.46
N LEU A 73 25.32 8.22 -4.38
CA LEU A 73 25.29 9.69 -4.36
C LEU A 73 26.25 10.31 -5.40
N VAL A 74 27.41 9.70 -5.61
CA VAL A 74 28.41 10.16 -6.60
C VAL A 74 27.96 9.90 -8.04
N GLY A 75 27.33 8.76 -8.31
CA GLY A 75 26.97 8.33 -9.67
C GLY A 75 25.78 9.07 -10.31
N GLY A 76 25.42 10.27 -9.84
CA GLY A 76 24.22 10.98 -10.28
C GLY A 76 22.91 10.33 -9.82
N GLY A 77 23.00 9.26 -9.01
CA GLY A 77 21.88 8.71 -8.27
C GLY A 77 21.53 9.69 -7.16
N ALA A 78 20.56 10.55 -7.43
CA ALA A 78 19.93 11.40 -6.44
C ALA A 78 19.48 10.55 -5.24
N SER A 79 20.31 10.47 -4.19
CA SER A 79 20.07 9.60 -3.03
C SER A 79 19.90 8.12 -3.43
N PRO A 80 19.97 7.11 -2.54
CA PRO A 80 18.94 6.08 -2.66
C PRO A 80 17.62 6.84 -2.70
N SER A 81 16.86 6.79 -3.79
CA SER A 81 15.47 7.24 -3.86
C SER A 81 14.80 7.08 -2.49
N GLU A 82 14.76 8.17 -1.72
CA GLU A 82 14.04 8.26 -0.45
C GLU A 82 12.54 8.41 -0.72
N SER A 83 12.14 8.57 -1.98
CA SER A 83 10.79 8.33 -2.44
C SER A 83 10.60 6.85 -2.78
N GLY A 84 10.71 5.96 -1.79
CA GLY A 84 9.97 4.69 -1.94
C GLY A 84 8.45 4.93 -1.93
N ILE A 85 8.05 6.18 -1.63
CA ILE A 85 6.71 6.73 -1.75
C ILE A 85 6.78 8.00 -2.63
N GLU A 86 6.24 7.93 -3.86
CA GLU A 86 6.26 9.01 -4.86
C GLU A 86 4.88 9.62 -5.05
N THR A 87 4.75 10.95 -5.07
CA THR A 87 3.47 11.60 -5.36
C THR A 87 3.11 11.42 -6.83
N LEU A 88 1.85 11.07 -7.11
CA LEU A 88 1.33 10.86 -8.46
C LEU A 88 0.24 11.89 -8.80
N GLU A 89 0.14 12.24 -10.09
CA GLU A 89 -0.94 13.06 -10.61
C GLU A 89 -2.26 12.27 -10.69
N SER A 90 -2.18 11.02 -11.18
CA SER A 90 -3.32 10.12 -11.30
C SER A 90 -2.98 8.69 -10.85
N LEU A 91 -4.04 7.98 -10.48
CA LEU A 91 -4.05 6.55 -10.21
C LEU A 91 -4.12 5.79 -11.57
N PRO A 92 -3.33 4.71 -11.81
CA PRO A 92 -3.71 3.64 -12.74
C PRO A 92 -5.22 3.33 -12.85
N GLU A 93 -5.64 2.84 -14.02
CA GLU A 93 -7.06 2.57 -14.30
C GLU A 93 -7.60 1.31 -13.59
N ASP A 94 -6.72 0.38 -13.20
CA ASP A 94 -7.07 -0.96 -12.73
C ASP A 94 -6.95 -1.13 -11.21
N GLU A 95 -6.93 -0.05 -10.44
CA GLU A 95 -6.71 -0.13 -9.00
C GLU A 95 -7.98 -0.14 -8.16
N VAL A 96 -7.89 -0.88 -7.07
CA VAL A 96 -9.01 -1.20 -6.19
C VAL A 96 -8.62 -0.80 -4.78
N GLU A 97 -9.50 -0.05 -4.11
CA GLU A 97 -9.33 0.27 -2.70
C GLU A 97 -9.50 -1.00 -1.87
N VAL A 98 -8.50 -1.33 -1.05
CA VAL A 98 -8.46 -2.59 -0.29
C VAL A 98 -8.38 -2.38 1.21
N GLY A 99 -8.12 -1.17 1.68
CA GLY A 99 -8.07 -0.86 3.10
C GLY A 99 -7.52 0.53 3.41
N ALA A 100 -7.14 0.76 4.66
CA ALA A 100 -6.58 2.02 5.12
C ALA A 100 -5.43 1.84 6.11
N VAL A 101 -4.48 2.78 6.09
CA VAL A 101 -3.39 2.84 7.08
C VAL A 101 -3.96 3.36 8.40
N VAL A 102 -3.97 2.53 9.43
CA VAL A 102 -4.61 2.84 10.72
C VAL A 102 -3.63 3.33 11.79
N ASP A 103 -2.38 2.86 11.79
CA ASP A 103 -1.36 3.24 12.77
C ASP A 103 0.06 2.84 12.31
N ALA A 104 1.08 3.25 13.04
CA ALA A 104 2.43 2.73 12.95
C ALA A 104 2.61 1.48 13.83
N TYR A 105 3.26 0.46 13.28
CA TYR A 105 3.61 -0.78 13.96
C TYR A 105 5.06 -0.73 14.45
N GLY A 106 5.28 -0.55 15.76
CA GLY A 106 6.63 -0.44 16.31
C GLY A 106 7.37 0.84 15.90
N VAL A 107 8.70 0.75 15.76
CA VAL A 107 9.60 1.92 15.58
C VAL A 107 10.45 1.91 14.31
N LYS A 108 10.35 0.85 13.50
CA LYS A 108 11.19 0.63 12.29
C LYS A 108 10.45 0.94 10.98
N GLY A 109 9.54 1.91 11.01
CA GLY A 109 8.79 2.32 9.81
C GLY A 109 7.78 1.30 9.29
N TRP A 110 7.31 0.38 10.14
CA TRP A 110 6.21 -0.50 9.75
C TRP A 110 4.89 0.21 9.95
N LEU A 111 3.96 -0.03 9.03
CA LEU A 111 2.62 0.47 9.02
C LEU A 111 1.66 -0.66 9.38
N LYS A 112 0.56 -0.33 10.04
CA LYS A 112 -0.58 -1.20 10.30
C LYS A 112 -1.72 -0.79 9.38
N ILE A 113 -2.26 -1.74 8.64
CA ILE A 113 -3.30 -1.56 7.64
C ILE A 113 -4.51 -2.38 8.05
N ALA A 114 -5.67 -1.73 8.09
CA ALA A 114 -6.96 -2.40 8.24
C ALA A 114 -7.52 -2.66 6.84
N PRO A 115 -7.63 -3.92 6.40
CA PRO A 115 -8.32 -4.26 5.15
C PRO A 115 -9.82 -4.05 5.28
N HIS A 116 -10.50 -3.61 4.21
CA HIS A 116 -11.95 -3.38 4.22
C HIS A 116 -12.77 -4.69 4.34
N ALA A 117 -12.33 -5.77 3.70
CA ALA A 117 -12.99 -7.08 3.74
C ALA A 117 -12.25 -8.12 4.60
N GLY A 118 -11.48 -7.68 5.61
CA GLY A 118 -10.66 -8.55 6.44
C GLY A 118 -9.46 -9.19 5.73
N VAL A 119 -8.68 -10.00 6.45
CA VAL A 119 -7.41 -10.55 5.95
C VAL A 119 -7.61 -11.65 4.89
N GLY A 120 -8.74 -12.38 4.96
CA GLY A 120 -9.03 -13.52 4.07
C GLY A 120 -9.41 -13.13 2.64
N SER A 121 -9.90 -11.90 2.41
CA SER A 121 -10.28 -11.42 1.07
C SER A 121 -9.30 -10.32 0.58
N SER A 122 -9.52 -9.06 0.96
CA SER A 122 -8.65 -7.94 0.55
C SER A 122 -7.24 -7.99 1.15
N GLY A 123 -7.06 -8.66 2.30
CA GLY A 123 -5.73 -8.86 2.89
C GLY A 123 -4.81 -9.72 2.03
N GLY A 124 -5.34 -10.69 1.27
CA GLY A 124 -4.55 -11.51 0.35
C GLY A 124 -3.89 -10.68 -0.75
N ALA A 125 -4.63 -9.71 -1.32
CA ALA A 125 -4.10 -8.79 -2.32
C ALA A 125 -2.97 -7.92 -1.74
N LEU A 126 -3.13 -7.38 -0.53
CA LEU A 126 -2.09 -6.61 0.17
C LEU A 126 -0.81 -7.46 0.40
N LEU A 127 -0.95 -8.73 0.75
CA LEU A 127 0.21 -9.60 1.01
C LEU A 127 0.98 -9.96 -0.27
N ARG A 128 0.32 -9.98 -1.43
CA ARG A 128 0.92 -10.34 -2.71
C ARG A 128 1.45 -9.14 -3.49
N ALA A 129 0.76 -8.00 -3.41
CA ALA A 129 1.11 -6.78 -4.13
C ALA A 129 2.44 -6.21 -3.66
N LYS A 130 3.34 -5.94 -4.61
CA LYS A 130 4.65 -5.30 -4.35
C LYS A 130 4.60 -3.78 -4.46
N SER A 131 3.54 -3.24 -5.06
CA SER A 131 3.33 -1.81 -5.23
C SER A 131 1.93 -1.45 -4.76
N TRP A 132 1.83 -0.47 -3.88
CA TRP A 132 0.58 0.02 -3.33
C TRP A 132 0.43 1.50 -3.67
N TRP A 133 -0.79 1.99 -3.73
CA TRP A 133 -1.10 3.41 -3.92
C TRP A 133 -1.82 3.92 -2.67
N LEU A 134 -1.41 5.09 -2.20
CA LEU A 134 -1.86 5.72 -0.97
C LEU A 134 -2.56 7.02 -1.31
N VAL A 135 -3.81 7.18 -0.91
CA VAL A 135 -4.57 8.41 -1.16
C VAL A 135 -4.98 9.05 0.15
N LYS A 136 -4.67 10.34 0.30
CA LYS A 136 -5.12 11.17 1.43
C LYS A 136 -5.25 12.61 1.00
N ASP A 137 -6.38 13.24 1.28
CA ASP A 137 -6.64 14.66 0.97
C ASP A 137 -6.35 15.02 -0.50
N SER A 138 -6.78 14.15 -1.43
CA SER A 138 -6.50 14.23 -2.88
C SER A 138 -5.02 14.06 -3.30
N VAL A 139 -4.11 13.91 -2.34
CA VAL A 139 -2.71 13.57 -2.61
C VAL A 139 -2.58 12.07 -2.79
N ARG A 140 -2.12 11.66 -3.96
CA ARG A 140 -1.90 10.26 -4.35
C ARG A 140 -0.42 9.96 -4.26
N ARG A 141 -0.06 8.80 -3.72
CA ARG A 141 1.34 8.37 -3.64
C ARG A 141 1.51 6.91 -4.02
N ALA A 142 2.46 6.57 -4.88
CA ALA A 142 2.88 5.18 -5.12
C ALA A 142 3.94 4.76 -4.12
N ALA A 143 3.70 3.68 -3.40
CA ALA A 143 4.59 3.10 -2.40
C ALA A 143 5.09 1.70 -2.83
N GLN A 144 6.40 1.47 -2.75
CA GLN A 144 6.99 0.15 -2.95
C GLN A 144 7.02 -0.63 -1.63
N VAL A 145 6.47 -1.84 -1.63
CA VAL A 145 6.43 -2.72 -0.46
C VAL A 145 7.71 -3.52 -0.37
N VAL A 146 8.46 -3.32 0.72
CA VAL A 146 9.67 -4.09 1.03
C VAL A 146 9.29 -5.43 1.68
N SER A 147 8.31 -5.40 2.59
CA SER A 147 7.80 -6.60 3.26
C SER A 147 6.38 -6.36 3.75
N SER A 148 5.54 -7.38 3.69
CA SER A 148 4.20 -7.38 4.28
C SER A 148 3.92 -8.73 4.94
N ARG A 149 3.10 -8.73 5.99
CA ARG A 149 2.64 -9.95 6.67
C ARG A 149 1.30 -9.74 7.37
N ALA A 150 0.54 -10.82 7.52
CA ALA A 150 -0.67 -10.83 8.34
C ALA A 150 -0.31 -10.66 9.82
N HIS A 151 -1.14 -9.93 10.55
CA HIS A 151 -1.02 -9.75 11.99
C HIS A 151 -2.40 -9.49 12.61
N SER A 152 -2.97 -10.52 13.24
CA SER A 152 -4.37 -10.52 13.70
C SER A 152 -5.31 -10.20 12.52
N ALA A 153 -6.34 -9.36 12.71
CA ALA A 153 -7.24 -8.89 11.66
C ALA A 153 -6.66 -7.76 10.78
N THR A 154 -5.34 -7.53 10.83
CA THR A 154 -4.67 -6.45 10.08
C THR A 154 -3.51 -6.99 9.24
N VAL A 155 -3.08 -6.20 8.27
CA VAL A 155 -1.80 -6.41 7.57
C VAL A 155 -0.78 -5.42 8.11
N VAL A 156 0.44 -5.86 8.36
CA VAL A 156 1.55 -4.93 8.63
C VAL A 156 2.51 -4.94 7.45
N ALA A 157 2.92 -3.75 7.00
CA ALA A 157 3.79 -3.60 5.85
C ALA A 157 4.91 -2.59 6.13
N GLN A 158 6.05 -2.80 5.47
CA GLN A 158 7.17 -1.88 5.44
C GLN A 158 7.33 -1.37 4.02
N PHE A 159 7.28 -0.05 3.85
CA PHE A 159 7.53 0.58 2.56
C PHE A 159 8.98 1.02 2.42
N ALA A 160 9.47 1.01 1.19
CA ALA A 160 10.72 1.69 0.88
C ALA A 160 10.57 3.18 1.24
N GLY A 161 11.61 3.79 1.80
CA GLY A 161 11.56 5.20 2.24
C GLY A 161 10.85 5.46 3.57
N CYS A 162 10.19 4.47 4.17
CA CYS A 162 9.60 4.59 5.51
C CYS A 162 10.53 3.95 6.55
N ALA A 163 11.36 4.76 7.22
CA ALA A 163 12.48 4.27 8.04
C ALA A 163 12.13 4.17 9.53
N ASP A 164 11.23 5.02 10.01
CA ASP A 164 10.90 5.10 11.43
C ASP A 164 9.40 5.32 11.73
N ARG A 165 9.06 5.39 13.02
CA ARG A 165 7.68 5.54 13.48
C ARG A 165 7.03 6.82 12.96
N ASP A 166 7.77 7.92 12.88
CA ASP A 166 7.22 9.21 12.47
C ASP A 166 6.84 9.17 10.98
N ASP A 167 7.68 8.53 10.14
CA ASP A 167 7.37 8.29 8.72
C ASP A 167 6.07 7.47 8.56
N ALA A 168 5.94 6.39 9.33
CA ALA A 168 4.76 5.53 9.30
C ALA A 168 3.50 6.27 9.76
N LEU A 169 3.60 7.12 10.80
CA LEU A 169 2.50 7.92 11.31
C LEU A 169 2.06 9.02 10.34
N ALA A 170 2.97 9.57 9.53
CA ALA A 170 2.64 10.55 8.51
C ALA A 170 1.68 10.00 7.44
N LEU A 171 1.72 8.68 7.23
CA LEU A 171 0.87 7.95 6.27
C LEU A 171 -0.44 7.45 6.89
N ARG A 172 -0.66 7.70 8.19
CA ARG A 172 -1.91 7.33 8.86
C ARG A 172 -3.10 8.06 8.23
N GLY A 173 -4.18 7.33 8.02
CA GLY A 173 -5.40 7.80 7.38
C GLY A 173 -5.36 7.77 5.85
N CYS A 174 -4.28 7.30 5.22
CA CYS A 174 -4.29 7.04 3.79
C CYS A 174 -5.17 5.83 3.47
N ALA A 175 -6.05 5.97 2.48
CA ALA A 175 -6.67 4.84 1.79
C ALA A 175 -5.59 4.12 0.97
N VAL A 176 -5.65 2.80 0.95
CA VAL A 176 -4.68 1.91 0.30
C VAL A 176 -5.35 1.23 -0.88
N TYR A 177 -4.73 1.38 -2.04
CA TYR A 177 -5.14 0.78 -3.30
C TYR A 177 -4.04 -0.17 -3.79
N VAL A 178 -4.46 -1.24 -4.45
CA VAL A 178 -3.56 -2.16 -5.15
C VAL A 178 -4.16 -2.47 -6.52
N ARG A 179 -3.35 -2.95 -7.46
CA ARG A 179 -3.87 -3.32 -8.78
C ARG A 179 -4.73 -4.54 -8.68
N ARG A 180 -5.75 -4.58 -9.52
CA ARG A 180 -6.62 -5.72 -9.67
C ARG A 180 -5.85 -7.00 -10.06
N ALA A 181 -4.79 -6.88 -10.85
CA ALA A 181 -3.96 -8.02 -11.24
C ALA A 181 -3.22 -8.69 -10.07
N ASP A 182 -3.01 -7.99 -8.95
CA ASP A 182 -2.30 -8.52 -7.78
C ASP A 182 -3.19 -9.40 -6.90
N PHE A 183 -4.50 -9.29 -7.06
CA PHE A 183 -5.48 -10.11 -6.37
C PHE A 183 -5.19 -11.59 -6.68
N PRO A 184 -5.12 -12.49 -5.68
CA PRO A 184 -4.93 -13.91 -5.92
C PRO A 184 -5.93 -14.45 -6.95
N VAL A 185 -5.47 -15.38 -7.78
CA VAL A 185 -6.37 -16.11 -8.67
C VAL A 185 -7.21 -17.00 -7.78
N LEU A 186 -8.49 -16.68 -7.70
CA LEU A 186 -9.47 -17.35 -6.85
C LEU A 186 -9.70 -18.78 -7.35
N GLU A 187 -9.93 -19.71 -6.42
CA GLU A 187 -10.36 -21.06 -6.79
C GLU A 187 -11.73 -21.03 -7.48
N ARG A 188 -12.13 -22.14 -8.10
CA ARG A 188 -13.46 -22.26 -8.72
C ARG A 188 -14.51 -22.01 -7.62
N ASN A 189 -15.34 -20.97 -7.78
CA ASN A 189 -16.38 -20.50 -6.85
C ASN A 189 -15.95 -19.49 -5.76
N GLU A 190 -14.73 -18.96 -5.81
CA GLU A 190 -14.35 -17.81 -5.01
C GLU A 190 -14.51 -16.50 -5.82
N TYR A 191 -15.03 -15.44 -5.18
CA TYR A 191 -15.31 -14.15 -5.84
C TYR A 191 -14.83 -12.97 -4.98
N TYR A 192 -14.28 -11.92 -5.60
CA TYR A 192 -14.06 -10.67 -4.89
C TYR A 192 -15.37 -9.91 -4.75
N TRP A 193 -15.64 -9.42 -3.55
CA TRP A 193 -16.87 -8.67 -3.25
C TRP A 193 -17.07 -7.47 -4.16
N VAL A 194 -15.98 -6.79 -4.53
CA VAL A 194 -16.01 -5.64 -5.45
C VAL A 194 -16.55 -5.98 -6.84
N ASP A 195 -16.50 -7.25 -7.26
CA ASP A 195 -17.03 -7.70 -8.55
C ASP A 195 -18.52 -8.01 -8.51
N LEU A 196 -19.02 -8.30 -7.33
CA LEU A 196 -20.39 -8.72 -7.12
C LEU A 196 -21.30 -7.49 -6.99
N ILE A 197 -20.77 -6.36 -6.52
CA ILE A 197 -21.52 -5.11 -6.40
C ILE A 197 -22.04 -4.67 -7.77
N GLY A 198 -23.34 -4.40 -7.85
CA GLY A 198 -24.04 -3.97 -9.04
C GLY A 198 -24.47 -5.08 -10.00
N LEU A 199 -24.15 -6.36 -9.70
CA LEU A 199 -24.67 -7.48 -10.47
C LEU A 199 -26.18 -7.64 -10.27
N ALA A 200 -26.88 -8.00 -11.36
CA ALA A 200 -28.32 -8.27 -11.30
C ALA A 200 -28.54 -9.68 -10.73
N VAL A 201 -29.44 -9.80 -9.76
CA VAL A 201 -29.72 -11.07 -9.08
C VAL A 201 -31.09 -11.58 -9.51
N PHE A 202 -31.14 -12.87 -9.87
CA PHE A 202 -32.34 -13.57 -10.31
C PHE A 202 -32.55 -14.85 -9.52
N ASN A 203 -33.80 -15.28 -9.37
CA ASN A 203 -34.09 -16.62 -8.89
C ASN A 203 -33.90 -17.68 -10.01
N GLU A 204 -34.03 -18.96 -9.67
CA GLU A 204 -33.97 -20.06 -10.66
C GLU A 204 -35.11 -20.03 -11.70
N ALA A 205 -36.24 -19.40 -11.37
CA ALA A 205 -37.35 -19.18 -12.31
C ALA A 205 -37.11 -18.02 -13.29
N GLY A 206 -36.07 -17.22 -13.07
CA GLY A 206 -35.72 -16.05 -13.88
C GLY A 206 -36.34 -14.73 -13.43
N ASP A 207 -37.04 -14.70 -12.29
CA ASP A 207 -37.57 -13.48 -11.70
C ASP A 207 -36.43 -12.61 -11.15
N ALA A 208 -36.53 -11.30 -11.38
CA ALA A 208 -35.55 -10.34 -10.88
C ALA A 208 -35.74 -10.12 -9.37
N LEU A 209 -34.68 -10.37 -8.61
CA LEU A 209 -34.66 -10.16 -7.16
C LEU A 209 -34.09 -8.80 -6.77
N GLY A 210 -33.37 -8.14 -7.68
CA GLY A 210 -32.77 -6.82 -7.48
C GLY A 210 -31.33 -6.75 -7.99
N ARG A 211 -30.54 -5.85 -7.40
CA ARG A 211 -29.10 -5.72 -7.66
C ARG A 211 -28.33 -5.79 -6.36
N VAL A 212 -27.13 -6.35 -6.41
CA VAL A 212 -26.22 -6.35 -5.24
C VAL A 212 -25.84 -4.91 -4.93
N ALA A 213 -26.28 -4.40 -3.79
CA ALA A 213 -25.92 -3.09 -3.29
C ALA A 213 -24.64 -3.16 -2.43
N ASP A 214 -24.46 -4.26 -1.69
CA ASP A 214 -23.36 -4.41 -0.74
C ASP A 214 -23.15 -5.86 -0.31
N LEU A 215 -22.06 -6.11 0.40
CA LEU A 215 -21.78 -7.39 1.05
C LEU A 215 -21.47 -7.18 2.53
N MET A 216 -22.07 -8.01 3.38
CA MET A 216 -21.88 -7.98 4.83
C MET A 216 -21.18 -9.25 5.27
N ASP A 217 -20.39 -9.17 6.34
CA ASP A 217 -19.81 -10.34 7.02
C ASP A 217 -20.41 -10.44 8.42
N ASN A 218 -21.08 -11.55 8.71
CA ASN A 218 -21.64 -11.82 10.03
C ASN A 218 -20.73 -12.72 10.89
N GLY A 219 -19.51 -13.00 10.42
CA GLY A 219 -18.52 -13.84 11.10
C GLY A 219 -18.65 -15.34 10.83
N ALA A 220 -19.77 -15.81 10.28
CA ALA A 220 -19.98 -17.20 9.87
C ALA A 220 -20.03 -17.33 8.33
N HIS A 221 -20.77 -16.45 7.67
CA HIS A 221 -20.93 -16.41 6.22
C HIS A 221 -21.01 -14.96 5.73
N SER A 222 -20.55 -14.73 4.50
CA SER A 222 -20.84 -13.47 3.80
C SER A 222 -22.31 -13.43 3.41
N ILE A 223 -22.92 -12.24 3.42
CA ILE A 223 -24.32 -11.99 3.07
C ILE A 223 -24.37 -10.95 1.96
N LEU A 224 -25.05 -11.27 0.85
CA LEU A 224 -25.40 -10.30 -0.19
C LEU A 224 -26.55 -9.42 0.28
N ARG A 225 -26.35 -8.10 0.27
CA ARG A 225 -27.41 -7.11 0.40
C ARG A 225 -27.91 -6.75 -1.00
N ILE A 226 -29.13 -7.16 -1.30
CA ILE A 226 -29.76 -6.94 -2.60
C ILE A 226 -30.80 -5.84 -2.45
N GLU A 227 -30.64 -4.79 -3.24
CA GLU A 227 -31.61 -3.70 -3.29
C GLU A 227 -32.55 -3.89 -4.48
N TYR A 228 -33.85 -3.67 -4.26
CA TYR A 228 -34.87 -3.67 -5.29
C TYR A 228 -35.92 -2.59 -5.03
N ASP A 229 -36.60 -2.21 -6.09
CA ASP A 229 -37.66 -1.23 -6.06
C ASP A 229 -38.97 -1.92 -5.65
N ARG A 230 -39.59 -1.44 -4.57
CA ARG A 230 -40.90 -1.90 -4.09
C ARG A 230 -41.93 -0.80 -4.24
N SER A 231 -42.94 -1.05 -5.07
CA SER A 231 -44.11 -0.19 -5.17
C SER A 231 -44.99 -0.37 -3.94
N GLY A 232 -45.23 0.72 -3.20
CA GLY A 232 -46.24 0.78 -2.15
C GLY A 232 -47.65 0.92 -2.74
N ASP A 233 -48.65 0.63 -1.92
CA ASP A 233 -50.08 0.75 -2.28
C ASP A 233 -50.48 2.20 -2.64
N ASP A 234 -49.67 3.18 -2.24
CA ASP A 234 -49.83 4.61 -2.56
C ASP A 234 -49.18 5.01 -3.90
N GLY A 235 -48.65 4.05 -4.67
CA GLY A 235 -47.96 4.27 -5.93
C GLY A 235 -46.54 4.82 -5.77
N ARG A 236 -46.04 5.00 -4.54
CA ARG A 236 -44.65 5.41 -4.30
C ARG A 236 -43.71 4.22 -4.44
N VAL A 237 -42.62 4.41 -5.15
CA VAL A 237 -41.53 3.43 -5.21
C VAL A 237 -40.59 3.69 -4.04
N THR A 238 -40.39 2.67 -3.21
CA THR A 238 -39.44 2.67 -2.10
C THR A 238 -38.35 1.64 -2.35
N LYS A 239 -37.14 1.91 -1.86
CA LYS A 239 -36.06 0.93 -1.88
C LYS A 239 -36.29 -0.08 -0.76
N ALA A 240 -36.36 -1.36 -1.13
CA ALA A 240 -36.40 -2.47 -0.21
C ALA A 240 -35.12 -3.30 -0.36
N GLU A 241 -34.80 -4.03 0.71
CA GLU A 241 -33.58 -4.84 0.77
C GLU A 241 -33.92 -6.30 1.05
N ARG A 242 -33.12 -7.21 0.49
CA ARG A 242 -33.08 -8.63 0.82
C ARG A 242 -31.66 -9.01 1.20
N LEU A 243 -31.55 -9.90 2.17
CA LEU A 243 -30.28 -10.40 2.68
C LEU A 243 -30.16 -11.89 2.33
N ILE A 244 -29.27 -12.22 1.40
CA ILE A 244 -29.08 -13.61 0.94
C ILE A 244 -27.70 -14.09 1.36
N PRO A 245 -27.58 -15.19 2.13
CA PRO A 245 -26.29 -15.77 2.45
C PRO A 245 -25.52 -16.18 1.18
N PHE A 246 -24.27 -15.73 1.05
CA PHE A 246 -23.39 -16.00 -0.09
C PHE A 246 -22.70 -17.36 0.09
N VAL A 247 -23.49 -18.42 -0.02
CA VAL A 247 -23.05 -19.83 0.10
C VAL A 247 -23.68 -20.69 -0.99
N ASP A 248 -23.02 -21.78 -1.36
CA ASP A 248 -23.44 -22.68 -2.46
C ASP A 248 -24.87 -23.23 -2.31
N ALA A 249 -25.40 -23.29 -1.08
CA ALA A 249 -26.78 -23.69 -0.85
C ALA A 249 -27.79 -22.77 -1.57
N TYR A 250 -27.53 -21.45 -1.55
CA TYR A 250 -28.41 -20.45 -2.12
C TYR A 250 -27.87 -19.84 -3.42
N VAL A 251 -26.56 -19.72 -3.60
CA VAL A 251 -25.96 -19.11 -4.79
C VAL A 251 -25.58 -20.20 -5.78
N LYS A 252 -26.35 -20.32 -6.87
CA LYS A 252 -26.16 -21.40 -7.86
C LYS A 252 -25.14 -21.03 -8.93
N THR A 253 -25.15 -19.78 -9.39
CA THR A 253 -24.26 -19.35 -10.48
C THR A 253 -23.93 -17.87 -10.37
N VAL A 254 -22.67 -17.51 -10.63
CA VAL A 254 -22.20 -16.13 -10.77
C VAL A 254 -21.54 -15.98 -12.13
N ASP A 255 -22.14 -15.19 -13.00
CA ASP A 255 -21.64 -14.84 -14.33
C ASP A 255 -21.17 -13.39 -14.32
N GLN A 256 -19.88 -13.18 -14.06
CA GLN A 256 -19.29 -11.84 -14.05
C GLN A 256 -19.30 -11.18 -15.44
N PRO A 257 -18.93 -11.86 -16.55
CA PRO A 257 -19.07 -11.31 -17.90
C PRO A 257 -20.50 -10.89 -18.25
N GLY A 258 -21.49 -11.72 -17.89
CA GLY A 258 -22.92 -11.44 -18.09
C GLY A 258 -23.53 -10.51 -17.05
N ARG A 259 -22.75 -10.08 -16.05
CA ARG A 259 -23.15 -9.25 -14.91
C ARG A 259 -24.38 -9.77 -14.15
N ARG A 260 -24.43 -11.09 -13.92
CA ARG A 260 -25.61 -11.79 -13.41
C ARG A 260 -25.26 -12.77 -12.28
N ILE A 261 -26.14 -12.85 -11.27
CA ILE A 261 -26.12 -13.89 -10.22
C ILE A 261 -27.46 -14.63 -10.24
N VAL A 262 -27.43 -15.96 -10.12
CA VAL A 262 -28.61 -16.82 -9.96
C VAL A 262 -28.60 -17.44 -8.57
N VAL A 263 -29.71 -17.27 -7.86
CA VAL A 263 -29.90 -17.79 -6.50
C VAL A 263 -31.18 -18.62 -6.37
N ASP A 264 -31.20 -19.54 -5.42
CA ASP A 264 -32.39 -20.24 -4.95
C ASP A 264 -32.97 -19.46 -3.78
N TRP A 265 -33.76 -18.45 -4.13
CA TRP A 265 -34.39 -17.52 -3.18
C TRP A 265 -35.73 -17.04 -3.74
N GLY A 266 -36.76 -17.03 -2.89
CA GLY A 266 -38.11 -16.59 -3.27
C GLY A 266 -38.25 -15.07 -3.33
N VAL A 267 -39.19 -14.58 -4.12
CA VAL A 267 -39.55 -13.15 -4.20
C VAL A 267 -40.26 -12.67 -2.93
N ASP A 268 -40.87 -13.59 -2.17
CA ASP A 268 -41.67 -13.27 -0.99
C ASP A 268 -40.90 -13.33 0.34
N TYR A 269 -39.60 -13.68 0.29
CA TYR A 269 -38.70 -13.74 1.45
C TYR A 269 -38.08 -12.38 1.81
#